data_AF-A0A2T3N081-F1
#
_entry.id   AF-A0A2T3N081-F1
#
_cell.length_a   1.000
_cell.length_b   1.000
_cell.length_c   1.000
_cell.angle_alpha   90.00
_cell.angle_beta   90.00
_cell.angle_gamma   90.00
#
_symmetry.space_group_name_H-M   'P 1'
#
loop_
_entity.id
_entity.type
_entity.pdbx_description
1 polymer ?
#
loop_
_entity_poly.entity_id
_entity_poly.type
_entity_poly.pdbx_seq_one_letter_code
_entity_poly.pdbx_strand_id
1 'polypeptide(L)'
;MKNKVSLIFTPLIILLLMTGCSTEKAEALVTAVKSFESKSLQAIDSYEQLFKDYIKQERETDDELFTQTSDSIIKNGKPSVTKDTMVASISIRENSKNDNTIENEFYDIKLIYALLRNSYESLPQGNLLGAEYVACGQDIVAKATSQLVNFSVTLNKKPLYPLSINQKVADYKNLVANKKDTEARLLFNEISTAIKAYDEKHEQTIKLTLAAVEDGRNLHTLLGNYSSASVSDILAVVQFGLDFLGTLNGIDVNHATSKLESIQKELGDKEYWKRIEKISISNIEQCNMNLSITPKDI
;
A
#
# COMPACT_ATOMS: atom_id res chain seq x y z
N MET A 1 -71.40 -16.35 9.88
CA MET A 1 -70.21 -15.54 10.23
C MET A 1 -69.05 -16.01 9.36
N LYS A 2 -68.57 -15.19 8.42
CA LYS A 2 -67.43 -15.52 7.55
C LYS A 2 -66.20 -14.75 8.07
N ASN A 3 -65.21 -15.48 8.58
CA ASN A 3 -63.95 -14.92 9.08
C ASN A 3 -63.15 -14.35 7.91
N LYS A 4 -63.07 -13.01 7.84
CA LYS A 4 -62.09 -12.29 7.01
C LYS A 4 -60.76 -12.29 7.76
N VAL A 5 -59.99 -13.36 7.62
CA VAL A 5 -58.60 -13.40 8.09
C VAL A 5 -57.69 -12.97 6.96
N SER A 6 -57.09 -11.80 7.18
CA SER A 6 -55.72 -11.43 6.83
C SER A 6 -55.24 -11.68 5.40
N LEU A 7 -55.27 -10.61 4.60
CA LEU A 7 -54.54 -10.50 3.33
C LEU A 7 -53.69 -9.22 3.34
N ILE A 8 -52.97 -9.00 4.44
CA ILE A 8 -52.05 -7.85 4.62
C ILE A 8 -50.58 -8.32 4.77
N PHE A 9 -50.32 -9.63 4.80
CA PHE A 9 -48.95 -10.16 5.00
C PHE A 9 -48.11 -10.31 3.72
N THR A 10 -48.72 -10.22 2.54
CA THR A 10 -48.04 -10.47 1.25
C THR A 10 -47.21 -9.29 0.71
N PRO A 11 -47.56 -7.99 0.88
CA PRO A 11 -46.72 -6.90 0.36
C PRO A 11 -45.43 -6.67 1.17
N LEU A 12 -45.36 -7.10 2.44
CA LEU A 12 -44.16 -6.93 3.28
C LEU A 12 -43.00 -7.83 2.83
N ILE A 13 -43.29 -9.05 2.36
CA ILE A 13 -42.29 -10.01 1.89
C ILE A 13 -41.68 -9.55 0.55
N ILE A 14 -42.48 -8.94 -0.33
CA ILE A 14 -42.00 -8.40 -1.61
C ILE A 14 -41.16 -7.12 -1.41
N LEU A 15 -41.52 -6.28 -0.44
CA LEU A 15 -40.71 -5.12 -0.03
C LEU A 15 -39.38 -5.56 0.59
N LEU A 16 -39.35 -6.63 1.38
CA LEU A 16 -38.11 -7.22 1.92
C LEU A 16 -37.20 -7.80 0.83
N LEU A 17 -37.78 -8.45 -0.19
CA LEU A 17 -37.04 -8.97 -1.35
C LEU A 17 -36.49 -7.85 -2.26
N MET A 18 -37.12 -6.67 -2.28
CA MET A 18 -36.64 -5.51 -3.03
C MET A 18 -35.55 -4.71 -2.28
N THR A 19 -35.42 -4.89 -0.96
CA THR A 19 -34.37 -4.26 -0.15
C THR A 19 -33.10 -5.10 0.00
N GLY A 20 -33.17 -6.40 -0.31
CA GLY A 20 -32.06 -7.33 -0.22
C GLY A 20 -31.33 -7.46 -1.56
N CYS A 21 -30.15 -6.85 -1.66
CA CYS A 21 -29.09 -7.17 -2.63
C CYS A 21 -29.55 -7.52 -4.06
N SER A 22 -30.02 -6.54 -4.85
CA SER A 22 -30.26 -6.77 -6.27
C SER A 22 -28.96 -7.15 -6.99
N THR A 23 -29.07 -7.90 -8.09
CA THR A 23 -27.92 -8.31 -8.92
C THR A 23 -27.14 -7.09 -9.41
N GLU A 24 -27.83 -6.02 -9.81
CA GLU A 24 -27.21 -4.77 -10.27
C GLU A 24 -26.42 -4.08 -9.15
N LYS A 25 -26.94 -4.12 -7.92
CA LYS A 25 -26.26 -3.57 -6.74
C LYS A 25 -25.01 -4.37 -6.38
N ALA A 26 -25.06 -5.69 -6.50
CA ALA A 26 -23.91 -6.56 -6.31
C ALA A 26 -22.83 -6.34 -7.39
N GLU A 27 -23.22 -6.25 -8.67
CA GLU A 27 -22.31 -5.97 -9.78
C GLU A 27 -21.64 -4.59 -9.67
N ALA A 28 -22.42 -3.56 -9.30
CA ALA A 28 -21.88 -2.23 -9.05
C ALA A 28 -20.85 -2.26 -7.90
N LEU A 29 -21.13 -3.02 -6.84
CA LEU A 29 -20.22 -3.14 -5.71
C LEU A 29 -18.92 -3.86 -6.10
N VAL A 30 -19.02 -4.95 -6.86
CA VAL A 30 -17.85 -5.64 -7.42
C VAL A 30 -17.00 -4.68 -8.26
N THR A 31 -17.64 -3.80 -9.03
CA THR A 31 -16.95 -2.78 -9.83
C THR A 31 -16.21 -1.77 -8.96
N ALA A 32 -16.85 -1.28 -7.89
CA ALA A 32 -16.22 -0.38 -6.92
C ALA A 32 -15.01 -1.03 -6.23
N VAL A 33 -15.14 -2.29 -5.81
CA VAL A 33 -14.04 -3.07 -5.21
C VAL A 33 -12.88 -3.23 -6.18
N LYS A 34 -13.14 -3.62 -7.44
CA LYS A 34 -12.09 -3.76 -8.47
C LYS A 34 -11.41 -2.44 -8.80
N SER A 35 -12.15 -1.33 -8.77
CA SER A 35 -11.59 0.00 -8.97
C SER A 35 -10.60 0.34 -7.86
N PHE A 36 -10.98 0.11 -6.60
CA PHE A 36 -10.11 0.33 -5.44
C PHE A 36 -8.88 -0.58 -5.46
N GLU A 37 -9.06 -1.88 -5.74
CA GLU A 37 -7.95 -2.82 -5.91
C GLU A 37 -6.96 -2.33 -6.96
N SER A 38 -7.44 -1.99 -8.16
CA SER A 38 -6.56 -1.55 -9.26
C SER A 38 -5.75 -0.30 -8.90
N LYS A 39 -6.38 0.71 -8.28
CA LYS A 39 -5.68 1.94 -7.85
C LYS A 39 -4.66 1.67 -6.75
N SER A 40 -5.04 0.84 -5.79
CA SER A 40 -4.17 0.50 -4.67
C SER A 40 -2.94 -0.29 -5.12
N LEU A 41 -3.13 -1.27 -6.00
CA LEU A 41 -2.03 -2.03 -6.60
C LEU A 41 -1.10 -1.11 -7.40
N GLN A 42 -1.64 -0.16 -8.18
CA GLN A 42 -0.83 0.82 -8.89
C GLN A 42 0.02 1.67 -7.93
N ALA A 43 -0.54 2.11 -6.81
CA ALA A 43 0.20 2.86 -5.80
C ALA A 43 1.28 2.00 -5.11
N ILE A 44 0.96 0.74 -4.80
CA ILE A 44 1.90 -0.22 -4.20
C ILE A 44 3.04 -0.54 -5.16
N ASP A 45 2.76 -0.79 -6.44
CA ASP A 45 3.77 -1.06 -7.46
C ASP A 45 4.72 0.14 -7.63
N SER A 46 4.19 1.37 -7.60
CA SER A 46 4.99 2.59 -7.65
C SER A 46 5.92 2.70 -6.43
N TYR A 47 5.41 2.40 -5.23
CA TYR A 47 6.21 2.37 -4.00
C TYR A 47 7.26 1.24 -4.01
N GLU A 48 6.89 0.04 -4.45
CA GLU A 48 7.78 -1.10 -4.62
C GLU A 48 8.91 -0.76 -5.59
N GLN A 49 8.63 -0.03 -6.67
CA GLN A 49 9.68 0.41 -7.60
C GLN A 49 10.67 1.39 -6.96
N LEU A 50 10.20 2.37 -6.18
CA LEU A 50 11.10 3.25 -5.42
C LEU A 50 11.97 2.46 -4.44
N PHE A 51 11.36 1.48 -3.77
CA PHE A 51 12.08 0.61 -2.86
C PHE A 51 13.12 -0.23 -3.59
N LYS A 52 12.76 -0.87 -4.72
CA LYS A 52 13.70 -1.62 -5.57
C LYS A 52 14.84 -0.74 -6.06
N ASP A 53 14.57 0.48 -6.52
CA ASP A 53 15.60 1.43 -6.94
C ASP A 53 16.52 1.83 -5.75
N TYR A 54 15.99 1.84 -4.52
CA TYR A 54 16.75 2.03 -3.29
C TYR A 54 17.68 0.85 -2.97
N ILE A 55 17.18 -0.38 -2.96
CA ILE A 55 17.99 -1.58 -2.63
C ILE A 55 18.87 -2.09 -3.78
N LYS A 56 18.52 -1.82 -5.03
CA LYS A 56 19.22 -2.34 -6.21
C LYS A 56 20.51 -1.56 -6.47
N GLN A 57 21.52 -1.84 -5.66
CA GLN A 57 22.93 -1.70 -6.01
C GLN A 57 23.83 -2.53 -5.07
N GLU A 58 23.66 -3.85 -5.14
CA GLU A 58 24.78 -4.77 -4.95
C GLU A 58 24.95 -5.53 -6.26
N ARG A 59 25.90 -5.04 -7.07
CA ARG A 59 26.80 -5.82 -7.92
C ARG A 59 27.66 -4.86 -8.72
N GLU A 60 28.97 -5.10 -8.61
CA GLU A 60 30.11 -4.42 -9.25
C GLU A 60 30.61 -3.19 -8.45
N THR A 61 31.81 -3.18 -7.85
CA THR A 61 33.01 -4.01 -8.07
C THR A 61 33.86 -4.16 -6.80
N ASP A 62 34.59 -5.26 -6.73
CA ASP A 62 35.61 -5.63 -5.72
C ASP A 62 36.76 -4.62 -5.51
N ASP A 63 36.70 -3.42 -6.10
CA ASP A 63 37.72 -2.37 -5.99
C ASP A 63 37.65 -1.60 -4.66
N GLU A 64 36.47 -1.44 -4.04
CA GLU A 64 36.34 -0.82 -2.70
C GLU A 64 36.84 -1.75 -1.59
N LEU A 65 36.61 -3.06 -1.70
CA LEU A 65 37.13 -4.08 -0.79
C LEU A 65 38.66 -4.20 -0.91
N PHE A 66 39.21 -4.06 -2.12
CA PHE A 66 40.66 -4.04 -2.34
C PHE A 66 41.32 -2.78 -1.76
N THR A 67 40.69 -1.61 -1.92
CA THR A 67 41.21 -0.32 -1.41
C THR A 67 41.17 -0.25 0.12
N GLN A 68 40.08 -0.69 0.75
CA GLN A 68 39.96 -0.71 2.21
C GLN A 68 40.87 -1.77 2.88
N THR A 69 41.13 -2.88 2.19
CA THR A 69 42.11 -3.89 2.60
C THR A 69 43.54 -3.36 2.47
N SER A 70 43.85 -2.66 1.37
CA SER A 70 45.13 -2.00 1.14
C SER A 70 45.43 -0.94 2.20
N ASP A 71 44.47 -0.07 2.52
CA ASP A 71 44.65 1.01 3.50
C ASP A 71 44.81 0.49 4.93
N SER A 72 44.16 -0.61 5.28
CA SER A 72 44.33 -1.27 6.58
C SER A 72 45.69 -1.96 6.72
N ILE A 73 46.23 -2.53 5.64
CA ILE A 73 47.58 -3.11 5.57
C ILE A 73 48.66 -2.03 5.67
N ILE A 74 48.44 -0.87 5.03
CA ILE A 74 49.35 0.28 5.06
C ILE A 74 49.38 0.93 6.45
N LYS A 75 48.23 1.03 7.13
CA LYS A 75 48.11 1.75 8.41
C LYS A 75 48.51 0.93 9.63
N ASN A 76 48.30 -0.39 9.62
CA ASN A 76 48.48 -1.25 10.81
C ASN A 76 49.51 -2.39 10.61
N GLY A 77 50.13 -2.49 9.43
CA GLY A 77 51.11 -3.52 9.07
C GLY A 77 50.47 -4.89 8.74
N LYS A 78 51.05 -5.61 7.77
CA LYS A 78 50.58 -6.94 7.28
C LYS A 78 50.16 -7.97 8.36
N PRO A 79 50.76 -8.07 9.56
CA PRO A 79 50.42 -9.12 10.52
C PRO A 79 49.11 -8.89 11.30
N SER A 80 48.53 -7.68 11.25
CA SER A 80 47.36 -7.31 12.07
C SER A 80 46.01 -7.50 11.36
N VAL A 81 46.02 -7.85 10.08
CA VAL A 81 44.81 -8.19 9.32
C VAL A 81 44.54 -9.68 9.49
N THR A 82 43.77 -10.02 10.53
CA THR A 82 43.24 -11.37 10.69
C THR A 82 41.91 -11.50 9.93
N LYS A 83 41.57 -12.72 9.49
CA LYS A 83 40.27 -13.01 8.86
C LYS A 83 39.10 -12.53 9.74
N ASP A 84 39.25 -12.64 11.05
CA ASP A 84 38.22 -12.25 12.02
C ASP A 84 38.01 -10.73 12.07
N THR A 85 39.07 -9.93 11.92
CA THR A 85 38.96 -8.47 11.78
C THR A 85 38.32 -8.02 10.47
N MET A 86 38.50 -8.75 9.37
CA MET A 86 37.80 -8.50 8.10
C MET A 86 36.31 -8.83 8.18
N VAL A 87 35.98 -9.96 8.83
CA VAL A 87 34.60 -10.37 9.03
C VAL A 87 33.88 -9.38 9.96
N ALA A 88 34.53 -8.88 11.01
CA ALA A 88 33.92 -7.95 11.96
C ALA A 88 33.55 -6.57 11.34
N SER A 89 34.34 -6.02 10.43
CA SER A 89 34.02 -4.75 9.74
C SER A 89 32.95 -4.90 8.66
N ILE A 90 32.84 -6.08 8.04
CA ILE A 90 31.71 -6.44 7.16
C ILE A 90 30.43 -6.66 7.98
N SER A 91 30.54 -7.19 9.20
CA SER A 91 29.40 -7.53 10.08
C SER A 91 28.71 -6.34 10.75
N ILE A 92 29.27 -5.12 10.71
CA ILE A 92 28.62 -3.91 11.27
C ILE A 92 27.62 -3.28 10.29
N ARG A 93 27.62 -3.68 9.02
CA ARG A 93 26.41 -3.56 8.19
C ARG A 93 25.45 -4.67 8.61
N GLU A 94 24.61 -4.38 9.60
CA GLU A 94 23.29 -5.03 9.69
C GLU A 94 22.44 -4.59 8.48
N ASN A 95 22.85 -5.00 7.28
CA ASN A 95 21.96 -5.42 6.20
C ASN A 95 21.38 -6.80 6.58
N SER A 96 20.89 -6.95 7.81
CA SER A 96 20.14 -8.13 8.19
C SER A 96 18.67 -7.88 7.90
N LYS A 97 18.25 -8.17 6.67
CA LYS A 97 17.23 -9.20 6.41
C LYS A 97 16.82 -9.19 4.94
N ASN A 98 17.33 -10.20 4.24
CA ASN A 98 16.68 -10.95 3.16
C ASN A 98 15.91 -10.15 2.10
N ASP A 99 16.50 -10.03 0.91
CA ASP A 99 15.78 -9.68 -0.32
C ASP A 99 14.52 -10.55 -0.53
N ASN A 100 14.56 -11.82 -0.10
CA ASN A 100 13.38 -12.71 -0.13
C ASN A 100 12.29 -12.35 0.89
N THR A 101 12.58 -11.61 1.96
CA THR A 101 11.56 -11.24 2.97
C THR A 101 10.75 -10.03 2.50
N ILE A 102 11.33 -9.11 1.73
CA ILE A 102 10.64 -7.90 1.29
C ILE A 102 9.77 -8.15 0.05
N GLU A 103 10.22 -8.96 -0.91
CA GLU A 103 9.33 -9.44 -1.98
C GLU A 103 8.13 -10.20 -1.39
N ASN A 104 8.36 -10.97 -0.32
CA ASN A 104 7.28 -11.61 0.44
C ASN A 104 6.40 -10.59 1.18
N GLU A 105 6.94 -9.50 1.72
CA GLU A 105 6.12 -8.43 2.34
C GLU A 105 5.21 -7.73 1.31
N PHE A 106 5.72 -7.38 0.13
CA PHE A 106 4.91 -6.84 -0.95
C PHE A 106 3.90 -7.85 -1.50
N TYR A 107 4.29 -9.11 -1.58
CA TYR A 107 3.38 -10.21 -1.91
C TYR A 107 2.25 -10.34 -0.88
N ASP A 108 2.56 -10.31 0.42
CA ASP A 108 1.58 -10.39 1.51
C ASP A 108 0.63 -9.17 1.50
N ILE A 109 1.15 -7.98 1.18
CA ILE A 109 0.31 -6.79 0.98
C ILE A 109 -0.62 -6.98 -0.22
N LYS A 110 -0.11 -7.45 -1.36
CA LYS A 110 -0.91 -7.73 -2.56
C LYS A 110 -1.94 -8.84 -2.32
N LEU A 111 -1.65 -9.80 -1.44
CA LEU A 111 -2.57 -10.86 -1.05
C LEU A 111 -3.85 -10.30 -0.40
N ILE A 112 -3.77 -9.22 0.39
CA ILE A 112 -4.95 -8.55 0.97
C ILE A 112 -5.93 -8.13 -0.13
N TYR A 113 -5.41 -7.61 -1.25
CA TYR A 113 -6.23 -7.14 -2.36
C TYR A 113 -6.80 -8.30 -3.17
N ALA A 114 -6.04 -9.39 -3.33
CA ALA A 114 -6.56 -10.63 -3.91
C ALA A 114 -7.66 -11.25 -3.04
N LEU A 115 -7.53 -11.23 -1.71
CA LEU A 115 -8.56 -11.67 -0.77
C LEU A 115 -9.81 -10.79 -0.84
N LEU A 116 -9.62 -9.47 -0.94
CA LEU A 116 -10.72 -8.53 -1.16
C LEU A 116 -11.47 -8.91 -2.43
N ARG A 117 -10.77 -9.11 -3.55
CA ARG A 117 -11.38 -9.52 -4.81
C ARG A 117 -12.15 -10.84 -4.69
N ASN A 118 -11.52 -11.88 -4.14
CA ASN A 118 -12.11 -13.21 -4.01
C ASN A 118 -13.39 -13.20 -3.15
N SER A 119 -13.45 -12.33 -2.14
CA SER A 119 -14.64 -12.18 -1.27
C SER A 119 -15.87 -11.64 -2.03
N TYR A 120 -15.67 -11.06 -3.22
CA TYR A 120 -16.72 -10.42 -4.01
C TYR A 120 -17.00 -11.12 -5.35
N GLU A 121 -16.17 -12.06 -5.80
CA GLU A 121 -16.43 -12.79 -7.06
C GLU A 121 -17.69 -13.69 -6.99
N SER A 122 -18.13 -14.12 -5.80
CA SER A 122 -19.33 -14.94 -5.58
C SER A 122 -20.60 -14.15 -5.26
N LEU A 123 -20.47 -12.84 -4.99
CA LEU A 123 -21.56 -11.92 -4.61
C LEU A 123 -22.69 -11.76 -5.67
N PRO A 124 -22.45 -11.85 -6.99
CA PRO A 124 -23.50 -11.70 -8.01
C PRO A 124 -24.66 -12.71 -7.92
N GLN A 125 -24.58 -13.75 -7.09
CA GLN A 125 -25.64 -14.77 -6.96
C GLN A 125 -26.80 -14.37 -6.02
N GLY A 126 -26.84 -13.15 -5.48
CA GLY A 126 -28.03 -12.58 -4.83
C GLY A 126 -28.44 -13.25 -3.51
N ASN A 127 -27.51 -13.92 -2.83
CA ASN A 127 -27.80 -14.65 -1.59
C ASN A 127 -27.73 -13.75 -0.34
N LEU A 128 -28.49 -14.11 0.70
CA LEU A 128 -28.51 -13.47 2.03
C LEU A 128 -27.12 -13.36 2.68
N LEU A 129 -26.18 -14.23 2.27
CA LEU A 129 -24.77 -14.23 2.66
C LEU A 129 -24.02 -12.96 2.21
N GLY A 130 -24.52 -12.21 1.22
CA GLY A 130 -23.88 -11.00 0.71
C GLY A 130 -23.65 -9.91 1.77
N ALA A 131 -24.50 -9.81 2.78
CA ALA A 131 -24.36 -8.81 3.85
C ALA A 131 -23.13 -9.07 4.76
N GLU A 132 -22.80 -10.34 5.02
CA GLU A 132 -21.63 -10.71 5.81
C GLU A 132 -20.33 -10.48 5.02
N TYR A 133 -20.32 -10.79 3.72
CA TYR A 133 -19.19 -10.48 2.83
C TYR A 133 -18.92 -8.97 2.73
N VAL A 134 -19.98 -8.16 2.69
CA VAL A 134 -19.90 -6.69 2.71
C VAL A 134 -19.27 -6.19 4.00
N ALA A 135 -19.70 -6.73 5.16
CA ALA A 135 -19.16 -6.35 6.46
C ALA A 135 -17.68 -6.73 6.61
N CYS A 136 -17.29 -7.96 6.23
CA CYS A 136 -15.88 -8.37 6.24
C CYS A 136 -15.03 -7.54 5.25
N GLY A 137 -15.56 -7.22 4.07
CA GLY A 137 -14.87 -6.37 3.11
C GLY A 137 -14.66 -4.94 3.59
N GLN A 138 -15.54 -4.41 4.46
CA GLN A 138 -15.35 -3.10 5.07
C GLN A 138 -14.05 -3.06 5.88
N ASP A 139 -13.80 -4.07 6.71
CA ASP A 139 -12.59 -4.17 7.53
C ASP A 139 -11.33 -4.41 6.68
N ILE A 140 -11.44 -5.19 5.60
CA ILE A 140 -10.36 -5.35 4.62
C ILE A 140 -9.98 -4.01 3.98
N VAL A 141 -10.97 -3.27 3.47
CA VAL A 141 -10.76 -1.96 2.84
C VAL A 141 -10.18 -0.97 3.83
N ALA A 142 -10.65 -0.97 5.08
CA ALA A 142 -10.09 -0.13 6.14
C ALA A 142 -8.60 -0.47 6.41
N LYS A 143 -8.26 -1.76 6.50
CA LYS A 143 -6.88 -2.20 6.71
C LYS A 143 -5.98 -1.77 5.54
N ALA A 144 -6.39 -2.04 4.31
CA ALA A 144 -5.69 -1.68 3.09
C ALA A 144 -5.47 -0.16 2.98
N THR A 145 -6.50 0.63 3.26
CA THR A 145 -6.44 2.10 3.27
C THR A 145 -5.43 2.60 4.31
N SER A 146 -5.45 2.04 5.53
CA SER A 146 -4.51 2.42 6.59
C SER A 146 -3.07 2.09 6.23
N GLN A 147 -2.83 0.96 5.58
CA GLN A 147 -1.49 0.58 5.09
C GLN A 147 -0.97 1.58 4.05
N LEU A 148 -1.78 1.96 3.06
CA LEU A 148 -1.41 2.97 2.06
C LEU A 148 -1.05 4.32 2.69
N VAL A 149 -1.85 4.78 3.65
CA VAL A 149 -1.56 6.00 4.41
C VAL A 149 -0.23 5.88 5.17
N ASN A 150 -0.01 4.76 5.86
CA ASN A 150 1.22 4.55 6.61
C ASN A 150 2.47 4.45 5.70
N PHE A 151 2.34 3.85 4.51
CA PHE A 151 3.42 3.81 3.51
C PHE A 151 3.77 5.20 3.00
N SER A 152 2.78 5.98 2.58
CA SER A 152 3.04 7.35 2.07
C SER A 152 3.68 8.25 3.12
N VAL A 153 3.20 8.23 4.37
CA VAL A 153 3.81 9.04 5.43
C VAL A 153 5.22 8.56 5.76
N THR A 154 5.47 7.24 5.73
CA THR A 154 6.82 6.70 5.92
C THR A 154 7.76 7.13 4.80
N LEU A 155 7.30 7.05 3.55
CA LEU A 155 8.06 7.48 2.37
C LEU A 155 8.45 8.95 2.47
N ASN A 156 7.50 9.82 2.84
CA ASN A 156 7.74 11.25 2.94
C ASN A 156 8.73 11.59 4.08
N LYS A 157 8.64 10.88 5.21
CA LYS A 157 9.57 11.08 6.35
C LYS A 157 10.96 10.50 6.09
N LYS A 158 11.05 9.46 5.26
CA LYS A 158 12.30 8.75 4.94
C LYS A 158 12.34 8.46 3.43
N PRO A 159 12.69 9.45 2.60
CA PRO A 159 12.81 9.25 1.17
C PRO A 159 13.82 8.16 0.83
N LEU A 160 13.39 7.23 -0.03
CA LEU A 160 14.14 6.07 -0.50
C LEU A 160 15.05 6.43 -1.69
N TYR A 161 15.95 7.42 -1.52
CA TYR A 161 16.90 7.79 -2.59
C TYR A 161 17.79 6.62 -2.98
N PRO A 162 17.93 6.28 -4.28
CA PRO A 162 18.77 5.19 -4.75
C PRO A 162 20.19 5.22 -4.15
N LEU A 163 20.72 4.05 -3.77
CA LEU A 163 22.09 3.94 -3.24
C LEU A 163 23.14 4.55 -4.18
N SER A 164 22.91 4.48 -5.49
CA SER A 164 23.76 5.11 -6.51
C SER A 164 23.92 6.61 -6.33
N ILE A 165 22.86 7.31 -5.92
CA ILE A 165 22.92 8.74 -5.63
C ILE A 165 23.78 8.98 -4.40
N ASN A 166 23.63 8.16 -3.35
CA ASN A 166 24.43 8.27 -2.13
C ASN A 166 25.93 8.06 -2.40
N GLN A 167 26.28 7.09 -3.24
CA GLN A 167 27.66 6.83 -3.64
C GLN A 167 28.23 7.98 -4.46
N LYS A 168 27.48 8.48 -5.48
CA LYS A 168 27.89 9.67 -6.25
C LYS A 168 28.09 10.90 -5.36
N VAL A 169 27.26 11.09 -4.32
CA VAL A 169 27.42 12.19 -3.35
C VAL A 169 28.72 12.02 -2.53
N ALA A 170 29.09 10.79 -2.16
CA ALA A 170 30.35 10.52 -1.49
C ALA A 170 31.56 10.83 -2.41
N ASP A 171 31.48 10.39 -3.67
CA ASP A 171 32.50 10.66 -4.69
C ASP A 171 32.66 12.16 -4.95
N TYR A 172 31.55 12.90 -5.04
CA TYR A 172 31.55 14.35 -5.17
C TYR A 172 32.30 15.02 -4.01
N LYS A 173 32.04 14.62 -2.76
CA LYS A 173 32.76 15.14 -1.59
C LYS A 173 34.26 14.88 -1.66
N ASN A 174 34.66 13.68 -2.13
CA ASN A 174 36.06 13.33 -2.33
C ASN A 174 36.72 14.18 -3.43
N LEU A 175 36.03 14.43 -4.55
CA LEU A 175 36.54 15.29 -5.62
C LEU A 175 36.73 16.75 -5.16
N VAL A 176 35.76 17.30 -4.41
CA VAL A 176 35.86 18.64 -3.82
C VAL A 176 37.02 18.72 -2.82
N ALA A 177 37.19 17.73 -1.95
CA ALA A 177 38.30 17.69 -0.99
C ALA A 177 39.67 17.67 -1.68
N ASN A 178 39.75 17.02 -2.85
CA ASN A 178 40.96 16.93 -3.67
C ASN A 178 41.13 18.08 -4.67
N LYS A 179 40.29 19.13 -4.62
CA LYS A 179 40.33 20.30 -5.51
C LYS A 179 40.22 19.96 -7.01
N LYS A 180 39.46 18.91 -7.32
CA LYS A 180 39.15 18.46 -8.69
C LYS A 180 37.87 19.12 -9.18
N ASP A 181 37.91 20.44 -9.36
CA ASP A 181 36.72 21.28 -9.52
C ASP A 181 35.90 20.96 -10.78
N THR A 182 36.57 20.60 -11.89
CA THR A 182 35.89 20.26 -13.15
C THR A 182 35.14 18.93 -13.03
N GLU A 183 35.78 17.88 -12.50
CA GLU A 183 35.12 16.58 -12.29
C GLU A 183 34.00 16.69 -11.24
N ALA A 184 34.23 17.45 -10.16
CA ALA A 184 33.21 17.69 -9.14
C ALA A 184 31.97 18.37 -9.73
N ARG A 185 32.15 19.35 -10.63
CA ARG A 185 31.03 20.05 -11.27
C ARG A 185 30.22 19.14 -12.20
N LEU A 186 30.88 18.26 -12.96
CA LEU A 186 30.20 17.28 -13.81
C LEU A 186 29.37 16.31 -12.97
N LEU A 187 29.98 15.75 -11.91
CA LEU A 187 29.31 14.82 -11.02
C LEU A 187 28.13 15.47 -10.26
N PHE A 188 28.25 16.75 -9.89
CA PHE A 188 27.15 17.51 -9.30
C PHE A 188 25.92 17.59 -10.23
N ASN A 189 26.13 17.83 -11.52
CA ASN A 189 25.04 17.87 -12.50
C ASN A 189 24.34 16.51 -12.64
N GLU A 190 25.11 15.42 -12.61
CA GLU A 190 24.56 14.06 -12.62
C GLU A 190 23.74 13.76 -11.38
N ILE A 191 24.25 14.11 -10.18
CA ILE A 191 23.52 13.97 -8.92
C ILE A 191 22.22 14.76 -8.97
N SER A 192 22.27 16.02 -9.40
CA SER A 192 21.07 16.88 -9.50
C SER A 192 20.03 16.30 -10.45
N THR A 193 20.46 15.72 -11.58
CA THR A 193 19.54 15.07 -12.54
C THR A 193 18.91 13.82 -11.94
N ALA A 194 19.69 13.00 -11.23
CA ALA A 194 19.21 11.78 -10.59
C ALA A 194 18.24 12.09 -9.44
N ILE A 195 18.52 13.11 -8.62
CA ILE A 195 17.61 13.58 -7.57
C ILE A 195 16.29 14.04 -8.18
N LYS A 196 16.33 14.86 -9.25
CA LYS A 196 15.11 15.33 -9.90
C LYS A 196 14.26 14.17 -10.44
N ALA A 197 14.88 13.19 -11.08
CA ALA A 197 14.17 12.00 -11.59
C ALA A 197 13.58 11.15 -10.46
N TYR A 198 14.25 11.06 -9.31
CA TYR A 198 13.69 10.42 -8.12
C TYR A 198 12.50 11.21 -7.57
N ASP A 199 12.65 12.53 -7.40
CA ASP A 199 11.61 13.40 -6.85
C ASP A 199 10.34 13.31 -7.70
N GLU A 200 10.45 13.30 -9.04
CA GLU A 200 9.31 13.10 -9.95
C GLU A 200 8.57 11.76 -9.70
N LYS A 201 9.32 10.66 -9.52
CA LYS A 201 8.73 9.34 -9.18
C LYS A 201 8.12 9.33 -7.78
N HIS A 202 8.77 9.98 -6.82
CA HIS A 202 8.30 10.11 -5.45
C HIS A 202 6.97 10.89 -5.42
N GLU A 203 6.91 12.05 -6.07
CA GLU A 203 5.69 12.85 -6.23
C GLU A 203 4.55 12.04 -6.84
N GLN A 204 4.82 11.32 -7.94
CA GLN A 204 3.83 10.48 -8.59
C GLN A 204 3.32 9.38 -7.65
N THR A 205 4.22 8.75 -6.89
CA THR A 205 3.86 7.72 -5.92
C THR A 205 2.93 8.27 -4.85
N ILE A 206 3.26 9.43 -4.25
CA ILE A 206 2.41 10.08 -3.25
C ILE A 206 1.02 10.43 -3.82
N LYS A 207 0.95 10.93 -5.06
CA LYS A 207 -0.32 11.25 -5.74
C LYS A 207 -1.18 10.01 -5.98
N LEU A 208 -0.59 8.93 -6.47
CA LEU A 208 -1.28 7.65 -6.66
C LEU A 208 -1.75 7.09 -5.32
N THR A 209 -0.94 7.18 -4.27
CA THR A 209 -1.36 6.75 -2.92
C THR A 209 -2.54 7.58 -2.42
N LEU A 210 -2.54 8.90 -2.59
CA LEU A 210 -3.70 9.73 -2.23
C LEU A 210 -4.97 9.30 -2.96
N ALA A 211 -4.89 9.05 -4.27
CA ALA A 211 -6.05 8.57 -5.03
C ALA A 211 -6.60 7.25 -4.49
N ALA A 212 -5.72 6.27 -4.24
CA ALA A 212 -6.11 4.99 -3.68
C ALA A 212 -6.71 5.14 -2.27
N VAL A 213 -6.16 6.02 -1.43
CA VAL A 213 -6.68 6.29 -0.07
C VAL A 213 -8.07 6.92 -0.10
N GLU A 214 -8.30 7.94 -0.93
CA GLU A 214 -9.63 8.56 -1.01
C GLU A 214 -10.68 7.59 -1.58
N ASP A 215 -10.30 6.78 -2.58
CA ASP A 215 -11.15 5.71 -3.12
C ASP A 215 -11.49 4.66 -2.05
N GLY A 216 -10.50 4.25 -1.25
CA GLY A 216 -10.67 3.32 -0.14
C GLY A 216 -11.56 3.87 0.98
N ARG A 217 -11.44 5.15 1.33
CA ARG A 217 -12.33 5.80 2.33
C ARG A 217 -13.77 5.88 1.85
N ASN A 218 -13.98 6.20 0.57
CA ASN A 218 -15.31 6.23 -0.01
C ASN A 218 -15.92 4.83 -0.08
N LEU A 219 -15.15 3.83 -0.50
CA LEU A 219 -15.58 2.43 -0.50
C LEU A 219 -15.88 1.92 0.92
N HIS A 220 -15.05 2.24 1.91
CA HIS A 220 -15.30 1.92 3.33
C HIS A 220 -16.62 2.48 3.81
N THR A 221 -16.89 3.75 3.50
CA THR A 221 -18.14 4.43 3.86
C THR A 221 -19.34 3.80 3.15
N LEU A 222 -19.19 3.45 1.88
CA LEU A 222 -20.21 2.76 1.10
C LEU A 222 -20.55 1.39 1.69
N LEU A 223 -19.54 0.60 2.05
CA LEU A 223 -19.71 -0.73 2.66
C LEU A 223 -20.41 -0.63 4.01
N GLY A 224 -20.02 0.34 4.85
CA GLY A 224 -20.68 0.59 6.14
C GLY A 224 -22.15 1.01 6.02
N ASN A 225 -22.52 1.64 4.90
CA ASN A 225 -23.89 2.08 4.60
C ASN A 225 -24.58 1.23 3.53
N TYR A 226 -24.05 0.04 3.25
CA TYR A 226 -24.46 -0.74 2.08
C TYR A 226 -25.95 -1.07 2.07
N SER A 227 -26.55 -1.36 3.23
CA SER A 227 -27.99 -1.65 3.34
C SER A 227 -28.87 -0.52 2.81
N SER A 228 -28.45 0.74 3.02
CA SER A 228 -29.16 1.95 2.55
C SER A 228 -28.67 2.49 1.21
N ALA A 229 -27.51 2.07 0.73
CA ALA A 229 -26.93 2.57 -0.51
C ALA A 229 -27.76 2.15 -1.74
N SER A 230 -28.00 3.08 -2.65
CA SER A 230 -28.56 2.80 -3.97
C SER A 230 -27.47 2.37 -4.96
N VAL A 231 -27.86 1.81 -6.11
CA VAL A 231 -26.93 1.53 -7.21
C VAL A 231 -26.22 2.83 -7.66
N SER A 232 -26.94 3.95 -7.67
CA SER A 232 -26.37 5.26 -8.01
C SER A 232 -25.28 5.69 -7.03
N ASP A 233 -25.46 5.44 -5.73
CA ASP A 233 -24.45 5.78 -4.72
C ASP A 233 -23.16 4.97 -4.93
N ILE A 234 -23.30 3.68 -5.29
CA ILE A 234 -22.15 2.82 -5.60
C ILE A 234 -21.42 3.30 -6.86
N LEU A 235 -22.16 3.62 -7.92
CA LEU A 235 -21.57 4.12 -9.17
C LEU A 235 -20.91 5.49 -8.99
N ALA A 236 -21.43 6.34 -8.11
CA ALA A 236 -20.82 7.63 -7.79
C ALA A 236 -19.43 7.46 -7.15
N VAL A 237 -19.22 6.43 -6.32
CA VAL A 237 -17.88 6.12 -5.77
C VAL A 237 -16.90 5.76 -6.89
N VAL A 238 -17.32 4.91 -7.84
CA VAL A 238 -16.50 4.54 -9.00
C VAL A 238 -16.14 5.76 -9.84
N GLN A 239 -17.14 6.60 -10.15
CA GLN A 239 -16.96 7.83 -10.94
C GLN A 239 -16.02 8.80 -10.25
N PHE A 240 -16.22 9.05 -8.95
CA PHE A 240 -15.32 9.88 -8.16
C PHE A 240 -13.87 9.40 -8.26
N GLY A 241 -13.64 8.08 -8.12
CA GLY A 241 -12.31 7.51 -8.23
C GLY A 241 -11.67 7.73 -9.60
N LEU A 242 -12.43 7.60 -10.68
CA LEU A 242 -11.95 7.85 -12.05
C LEU A 242 -11.67 9.34 -12.30
N ASP A 243 -12.56 10.22 -11.85
CA ASP A 243 -12.40 11.66 -11.99
C ASP A 243 -11.20 12.16 -11.18
N PHE A 244 -11.03 11.66 -9.96
CA PHE A 244 -9.90 12.01 -9.11
C PHE A 244 -8.56 11.64 -9.76
N LEU A 245 -8.44 10.45 -10.38
CA LEU A 245 -7.27 10.07 -11.16
C LEU A 245 -6.98 11.07 -12.29
N GLY A 246 -8.01 11.54 -12.98
CA GLY A 246 -7.89 12.56 -14.03
C GLY A 246 -7.36 13.91 -13.53
N THR A 247 -7.55 14.22 -12.24
CA THR A 247 -7.07 15.46 -11.61
C THR A 247 -5.66 15.38 -11.02
N LEU A 248 -5.04 14.20 -10.96
CA LEU A 248 -3.74 13.99 -10.30
C LEU A 248 -2.62 14.90 -10.83
N ASN A 249 -2.61 15.18 -12.12
CA ASN A 249 -1.61 16.06 -12.74
C ASN A 249 -1.68 17.51 -12.20
N GLY A 250 -2.85 17.95 -11.74
CA GLY A 250 -3.06 19.29 -11.18
C GLY A 250 -2.88 19.38 -9.66
N ILE A 251 -2.69 18.25 -8.97
CA ILE A 251 -2.51 18.24 -7.52
C ILE A 251 -1.03 18.48 -7.19
N ASP A 252 -0.78 19.45 -6.31
CA ASP A 252 0.53 19.72 -5.72
C ASP A 252 0.93 18.60 -4.72
N VAL A 253 2.20 18.17 -4.73
CA VAL A 253 2.68 17.09 -3.86
C VAL A 253 2.64 17.47 -2.38
N ASN A 254 2.88 18.74 -2.02
CA ASN A 254 2.85 19.17 -0.63
C ASN A 254 1.42 19.14 -0.09
N HIS A 255 0.45 19.54 -0.92
CA HIS A 255 -0.97 19.38 -0.61
C HIS A 255 -1.34 17.90 -0.44
N ALA A 256 -0.92 17.02 -1.36
CA ALA A 256 -1.20 15.59 -1.26
C ALA A 256 -0.61 14.96 0.00
N THR A 257 0.64 15.30 0.32
CA THR A 257 1.35 14.89 1.53
C THR A 257 0.64 15.35 2.79
N SER A 258 0.30 16.64 2.87
CA SER A 258 -0.40 17.22 4.01
C SER A 258 -1.76 16.56 4.23
N LYS A 259 -2.46 16.23 3.13
CA LYS A 259 -3.74 15.53 3.17
C LYS A 259 -3.58 14.11 3.72
N LEU A 260 -2.58 13.36 3.24
CA LEU A 260 -2.28 12.01 3.72
C LEU A 260 -1.87 11.99 5.19
N GLU A 261 -1.07 12.95 5.65
CA GLU A 261 -0.71 13.10 7.07
C GLU A 261 -1.92 13.44 7.94
N SER A 262 -2.81 14.32 7.45
CA SER A 262 -4.07 14.64 8.12
C SER A 262 -4.98 13.41 8.22
N ILE A 263 -5.08 12.61 7.15
CA ILE A 263 -5.80 11.34 7.17
C ILE A 263 -5.15 10.38 8.17
N GLN A 264 -3.82 10.23 8.19
CA GLN A 264 -3.13 9.37 9.15
C GLN A 264 -3.51 9.73 10.59
N LYS A 265 -3.52 11.02 10.91
CA LYS A 265 -3.95 11.51 12.23
C LYS A 265 -5.41 11.15 12.51
N GLU A 266 -6.30 11.38 11.55
CA GLU A 266 -7.73 11.04 11.69
C GLU A 266 -7.95 9.54 11.97
N LEU A 267 -7.28 8.66 11.22
CA LEU A 267 -7.34 7.22 11.44
C LEU A 267 -6.73 6.86 12.80
N GLY A 268 -5.60 7.47 13.15
CA GLY A 268 -4.90 7.28 14.42
C GLY A 268 -5.64 7.78 15.66
N ASP A 269 -6.64 8.67 15.52
CA ASP A 269 -7.44 9.18 16.64
C ASP A 269 -8.67 8.30 16.91
N LYS A 270 -9.20 7.61 15.90
CA LYS A 270 -10.44 6.83 15.96
C LYS A 270 -10.20 5.38 16.40
N GLU A 271 -10.93 4.94 17.43
CA GLU A 271 -10.76 3.59 18.03
C GLU A 271 -11.02 2.44 17.05
N TYR A 272 -11.96 2.62 16.12
CA TYR A 272 -12.23 1.64 15.05
C TYR A 272 -10.96 1.33 14.25
N TRP A 273 -10.28 2.36 13.74
CA TRP A 273 -9.11 2.21 12.86
C TRP A 273 -7.90 1.64 13.61
N LYS A 274 -7.68 2.08 14.86
CA LYS A 274 -6.67 1.47 15.75
C LYS A 274 -6.88 -0.03 15.94
N ARG A 275 -8.13 -0.48 16.03
CA ARG A 275 -8.45 -1.91 16.14
C ARG A 275 -8.13 -2.62 14.83
N ILE A 276 -8.57 -2.10 13.69
CA ILE A 276 -8.31 -2.68 12.37
C ILE A 276 -6.81 -2.83 12.10
N GLU A 277 -6.00 -1.83 12.45
CA GLU A 277 -4.55 -1.90 12.29
C GLU A 277 -3.90 -3.06 13.07
N LYS A 278 -4.50 -3.54 14.16
CA LYS A 278 -3.99 -4.66 14.97
C LYS A 278 -4.43 -6.04 14.45
N ILE A 279 -5.41 -6.11 13.55
CA ILE A 279 -5.88 -7.39 12.99
C ILE A 279 -4.81 -7.89 12.00
N SER A 280 -4.36 -9.14 12.14
CA SER A 280 -3.46 -9.77 11.17
C SER A 280 -4.20 -10.08 9.87
N ILE A 281 -3.49 -10.09 8.74
CA ILE A 281 -4.05 -10.46 7.43
C ILE A 281 -4.66 -11.87 7.47
N SER A 282 -4.01 -12.80 8.17
CA SER A 282 -4.51 -14.17 8.39
C SER A 282 -5.84 -14.26 9.15
N ASN A 283 -6.13 -13.31 10.05
CA ASN A 283 -7.40 -13.29 10.78
C ASN A 283 -8.51 -12.67 9.94
N ILE A 284 -8.15 -11.83 8.97
CA ILE A 284 -9.07 -11.28 7.97
C ILE A 284 -9.50 -12.38 6.98
N GLU A 285 -8.61 -13.32 6.63
CA GLU A 285 -8.94 -14.50 5.81
C GLU A 285 -10.02 -15.40 6.44
N GLN A 286 -10.04 -15.51 7.78
CA GLN A 286 -11.02 -16.35 8.49
C GLN A 286 -12.45 -15.80 8.43
N CYS A 287 -12.61 -14.51 8.11
CA CYS A 287 -13.91 -13.90 7.81
C CYS A 287 -14.58 -14.57 6.57
N ASN A 288 -13.79 -15.20 5.69
CA ASN A 288 -14.28 -16.02 4.57
C ASN A 288 -14.50 -17.51 4.91
N MET A 289 -14.00 -18.02 6.05
CA MET A 289 -13.93 -19.47 6.33
C MET A 289 -14.89 -20.01 7.40
N ASN A 290 -15.56 -19.17 8.19
CA ASN A 290 -16.56 -19.65 9.18
C ASN A 290 -17.92 -20.05 8.55
N LEU A 291 -17.91 -20.47 7.29
CA LEU A 291 -19.08 -21.03 6.58
C LEU A 291 -19.22 -22.55 6.75
N SER A 292 -18.44 -23.20 7.61
CA SER A 292 -18.80 -24.52 8.11
C SER A 292 -19.84 -24.39 9.23
N ILE A 293 -21.10 -24.21 8.84
CA ILE A 293 -22.24 -24.49 9.70
C ILE A 293 -22.07 -25.94 10.16
N THR A 294 -21.71 -26.15 11.43
CA THR A 294 -22.10 -27.38 12.11
C THR A 294 -23.47 -27.10 12.69
N PRO A 295 -24.54 -27.75 12.20
CA PRO A 295 -25.86 -27.63 12.80
C PRO A 295 -25.86 -28.48 14.07
N LYS A 296 -25.33 -27.92 15.15
CA LYS A 296 -25.63 -28.35 16.51
C LYS A 296 -25.67 -27.10 17.36
N ASP A 297 -26.92 -26.74 17.70
CA ASP A 297 -27.35 -25.82 18.76
C ASP A 297 -28.29 -24.71 18.23
N ILE A 298 -29.34 -25.16 17.53
CA ILE A 298 -30.70 -24.62 17.67
C ILE A 298 -31.53 -25.71 18.34
#